data_AF-F2JTT7-F1
#
_entry.id   AF-F2JTT7-F1
#
_cell.length_a   1.000
_cell.length_b   1.000
_cell.length_c   1.000
_cell.angle_alpha   90.00
_cell.angle_beta   90.00
_cell.angle_gamma   90.00
#
_symmetry.space_group_name_H-M   'P 1'
#
loop_
_entity.id
_entity.type
_entity.pdbx_description
1 polymer ?
#
loop_
_entity_poly.entity_id
_entity_poly.type
_entity_poly.pdbx_seq_one_letter_code
_entity_poly.pdbx_strand_id
1 'polypeptide(L)'
;MPISPSVLTDSQQDQKQYFADYGCALWYQYSERYVWQDQKLIQVRQADHNFVNKTWQHYYLYEPNSHAPIALYDRDTGVQDIETDHLGTPISVYQHDTGETLWAGDFETYGKRKCQKAANQEDSSGQYDPKLRFQGQYEDKETGLYQNLHRYYDPHAGRYITHDPIGLYGGLNAYQYCPNPVEWIDPLGLSCKDCPDTKSEKNKKTTYWAESRRDAFRQAKRDANIGAGQKPLVEHVDLLDGYGKKVLDDQGLPVQAREYHFKNIKGVSVVIQEHSLGHRKAALGHGLEPHFNVRRVDELTGEVLNTSSFPNTHGHYNF
;
A
#
# COMPACT_ATOMS: atom_id res chain seq x y z
N MET A 1 -23.46 -7.07 -10.99
CA MET A 1 -22.27 -7.02 -11.87
C MET A 1 -21.23 -6.17 -11.15
N PRO A 2 -19.98 -6.62 -10.92
CA PRO A 2 -18.97 -5.77 -10.31
C PRO A 2 -18.46 -4.82 -11.39
N ILE A 3 -18.61 -3.52 -11.16
CA ILE A 3 -18.20 -2.46 -12.07
C ILE A 3 -16.79 -2.04 -11.65
N SER A 4 -15.84 -2.15 -12.57
CA SER A 4 -14.47 -1.65 -12.42
C SER A 4 -14.51 -0.12 -12.30
N PRO A 5 -13.85 0.51 -11.32
CA PRO A 5 -13.68 1.95 -11.32
C PRO A 5 -12.70 2.31 -12.45
N SER A 6 -13.17 3.05 -13.44
CA SER A 6 -12.34 3.55 -14.53
C SER A 6 -11.88 4.97 -14.19
N VAL A 7 -10.61 5.26 -14.50
CA VAL A 7 -9.91 6.52 -14.24
C VAL A 7 -10.74 7.74 -14.65
N LEU A 8 -11.37 8.36 -13.65
CA LEU A 8 -11.87 9.72 -13.46
C LEU A 8 -12.54 9.68 -12.07
N THR A 9 -12.76 10.80 -11.39
CA THR A 9 -13.41 10.83 -10.06
C THR A 9 -14.83 10.25 -10.15
N ASP A 10 -14.96 8.93 -10.00
CA ASP A 10 -16.23 8.23 -10.10
C ASP A 10 -17.00 8.45 -8.80
N SER A 11 -18.09 9.21 -8.89
CA SER A 11 -19.08 9.30 -7.82
C SER A 11 -20.05 8.13 -7.93
N GLN A 12 -20.02 7.21 -6.96
CA GLN A 12 -21.03 6.16 -6.85
C GLN A 12 -22.15 6.66 -5.95
N GLN A 13 -23.39 6.57 -6.42
CA GLN A 13 -24.58 6.90 -5.64
C GLN A 13 -25.34 5.62 -5.35
N ASP A 14 -25.65 5.38 -4.08
CA ASP A 14 -26.49 4.28 -3.64
C ASP A 14 -27.79 4.83 -3.03
N GLN A 15 -28.92 4.37 -3.54
CA GLN A 15 -30.25 4.74 -3.04
C GLN A 15 -30.86 3.56 -2.30
N LYS A 16 -31.13 3.75 -1.00
CA LYS A 16 -31.62 2.68 -0.13
C LYS A 16 -33.07 2.96 0.28
N GLN A 17 -33.95 1.95 0.11
CA GLN A 17 -35.37 2.01 0.48
C GLN A 17 -35.72 0.87 1.44
N TYR A 18 -36.32 1.22 2.58
CA TYR A 18 -36.70 0.27 3.63
C TYR A 18 -38.18 -0.09 3.53
N PHE A 19 -38.50 -1.37 3.71
CA PHE A 19 -39.86 -1.87 3.94
C PHE A 19 -39.88 -2.54 5.32
N ALA A 20 -40.66 -2.02 6.26
CA ALA A 20 -40.92 -2.71 7.51
C ALA A 20 -42.11 -3.65 7.30
N ASP A 21 -41.89 -4.96 7.41
CA ASP A 21 -43.00 -5.88 7.64
C ASP A 21 -43.60 -5.58 9.03
N TYR A 22 -44.94 -5.61 9.09
CA TYR A 22 -45.79 -5.29 10.24
C TYR A 22 -46.11 -3.79 10.47
N GLY A 23 -46.92 -3.22 9.59
CA GLY A 23 -48.09 -2.41 9.97
C GLY A 23 -47.89 -0.98 10.50
N CYS A 24 -46.66 -0.50 10.70
CA CYS A 24 -46.40 0.90 11.04
C CYS A 24 -45.27 1.45 10.15
N ALA A 25 -45.64 2.08 9.04
CA ALA A 25 -44.70 2.58 8.06
C ALA A 25 -44.08 3.91 8.53
N LEU A 26 -42.86 3.85 9.06
CA LEU A 26 -41.94 4.99 9.04
C LEU A 26 -40.97 4.76 7.89
N TRP A 27 -41.18 5.47 6.78
CA TRP A 27 -40.25 5.48 5.65
C TRP A 27 -39.06 6.36 6.00
N TYR A 28 -37.94 5.76 6.38
CA TYR A 28 -36.66 6.46 6.35
C TYR A 28 -35.97 6.10 5.04
N GLN A 29 -35.97 6.99 4.07
CA GLN A 29 -35.15 6.85 2.87
C GLN A 29 -33.96 7.79 2.99
N TYR A 30 -32.76 7.24 3.11
CA TYR A 30 -31.52 7.99 2.96
C TYR A 30 -30.75 7.48 1.75
N SER A 31 -29.94 8.36 1.19
CA SER A 31 -29.02 8.04 0.11
C SER A 31 -27.59 8.31 0.58
N GLU A 32 -26.68 7.44 0.20
CA GLU A 32 -25.25 7.63 0.41
C GLU A 32 -24.57 7.88 -0.94
N ARG A 33 -23.68 8.87 -0.97
CA ARG A 33 -22.81 9.14 -2.11
C ARG A 33 -21.37 8.95 -1.69
N TYR A 34 -20.65 8.19 -2.49
CA TYR A 34 -19.25 7.85 -2.32
C TYR A 34 -18.45 8.54 -3.40
N VAL A 35 -17.38 9.25 -3.03
CA VAL A 35 -16.44 9.87 -3.97
C VAL A 35 -15.10 9.19 -3.81
N TRP A 36 -14.58 8.69 -4.92
CA TRP A 36 -13.32 8.00 -4.98
C TRP A 36 -12.28 8.84 -5.71
N GLN A 37 -11.04 8.78 -5.23
CA GLN A 37 -9.88 9.25 -5.96
C GLN A 37 -8.92 8.07 -6.11
N ASP A 38 -8.67 7.70 -7.37
CA ASP A 38 -7.96 6.49 -7.75
C ASP A 38 -8.60 5.23 -7.15
N GLN A 39 -8.08 4.74 -6.02
CA GLN A 39 -8.52 3.54 -5.31
C GLN A 39 -8.79 3.82 -3.82
N LYS A 40 -9.00 5.09 -3.46
CA LYS A 40 -9.25 5.55 -2.09
C LYS A 40 -10.60 6.24 -1.99
N LEU A 41 -11.36 5.91 -0.95
CA LEU A 41 -12.61 6.57 -0.63
C LEU A 41 -12.30 7.90 0.03
N ILE A 42 -12.47 9.01 -0.68
CA ILE A 42 -12.11 10.34 -0.17
C ILE A 42 -13.29 11.07 0.45
N GLN A 43 -14.52 10.69 0.10
CA GLN A 43 -15.72 11.25 0.70
C GLN A 43 -16.87 10.26 0.79
N VAL A 44 -17.58 10.28 1.91
CA VAL A 44 -18.94 9.73 2.03
C VAL A 44 -19.88 10.84 2.47
N ARG A 45 -21.04 10.92 1.82
CA ARG A 45 -22.11 11.85 2.20
C ARG A 45 -23.41 11.09 2.36
N GLN A 46 -24.04 11.22 3.51
CA GLN A 46 -25.41 10.76 3.72
C GLN A 46 -26.37 11.95 3.70
N ALA A 47 -27.50 11.76 3.03
CA ALA A 47 -28.60 12.72 3.05
C ALA A 47 -29.95 11.99 2.99
N ASP A 48 -31.05 12.71 3.22
CA ASP A 48 -32.38 12.22 2.88
C ASP A 48 -32.49 11.87 1.38
N HIS A 49 -33.52 11.11 1.00
CA HIS A 49 -33.73 10.63 -0.38
C HIS A 49 -33.55 11.70 -1.47
N ASN A 50 -33.98 12.94 -1.18
CA ASN A 50 -33.94 14.04 -2.13
C ASN A 50 -32.65 14.89 -2.04
N PHE A 51 -31.70 14.50 -1.19
CA PHE A 51 -30.49 15.26 -0.87
C PHE A 51 -30.77 16.72 -0.45
N VAL A 52 -31.94 16.97 0.13
CA VAL A 52 -32.37 18.29 0.61
C VAL A 52 -31.87 18.50 2.03
N ASN A 53 -32.02 17.49 2.90
CA ASN A 53 -31.49 17.51 4.27
C ASN A 53 -30.28 16.59 4.37
N LYS A 54 -29.10 17.20 4.40
CA LYS A 54 -27.83 16.51 4.69
C LYS A 54 -27.82 16.07 6.15
N THR A 55 -27.48 14.81 6.42
CA THR A 55 -27.36 14.29 7.79
C THR A 55 -25.92 14.36 8.30
N TRP A 56 -24.93 13.94 7.52
CA TRP A 56 -23.49 14.05 7.85
C TRP A 56 -22.62 13.85 6.58
N GLN A 57 -21.35 14.27 6.62
CA GLN A 57 -20.40 13.98 5.55
C GLN A 57 -18.97 13.78 6.07
N HIS A 58 -18.29 12.74 5.62
CA HIS A 58 -16.89 12.51 5.99
C HIS A 58 -16.00 12.71 4.79
N TYR A 59 -14.95 13.50 4.97
CA TYR A 59 -13.79 13.53 4.09
C TYR A 59 -12.65 12.78 4.77
N TYR A 60 -12.06 11.81 4.08
CA TYR A 60 -10.97 11.01 4.63
C TYR A 60 -9.63 11.51 4.09
N LEU A 61 -8.70 11.77 5.00
CA LEU A 61 -7.30 12.01 4.68
C LEU A 61 -6.50 10.73 4.98
N TYR A 62 -5.58 10.40 4.09
CA TYR A 62 -4.77 9.18 4.16
C TYR A 62 -3.30 9.51 4.20
N GLU A 63 -2.51 8.59 4.74
CA GLU A 63 -1.07 8.62 4.61
C GLU A 63 -0.63 8.60 3.13
N PRO A 64 0.51 9.24 2.80
CA PRO A 64 1.09 9.16 1.47
C PRO A 64 1.32 7.69 1.07
N ASN A 65 0.85 7.31 -0.12
CA ASN A 65 1.01 5.97 -0.70
C ASN A 65 0.44 4.78 0.13
N SER A 66 -0.38 5.04 1.14
CA SER A 66 -1.00 4.02 2.01
C SER A 66 -2.53 4.18 2.04
N HIS A 67 -3.28 3.14 2.40
CA HIS A 67 -4.73 3.19 2.60
C HIS A 67 -5.09 3.40 4.08
N ALA A 68 -4.10 3.61 4.95
CA ALA A 68 -4.30 3.98 6.35
C ALA A 68 -4.81 5.43 6.43
N PRO A 69 -5.96 5.67 7.07
CA PRO A 69 -6.49 7.01 7.27
C PRO A 69 -5.78 7.70 8.45
N ILE A 70 -5.56 9.01 8.32
CA ILE A 70 -4.92 9.84 9.35
C ILE A 70 -5.89 10.83 10.00
N ALA A 71 -6.93 11.23 9.27
CA ALA A 71 -7.89 12.21 9.77
C ALA A 71 -9.22 12.10 9.03
N LEU A 72 -10.26 12.49 9.74
CA LEU A 72 -11.60 12.75 9.22
C LEU A 72 -11.83 14.26 9.24
N TYR A 73 -12.51 14.77 8.22
CA TYR A 73 -13.00 16.13 8.21
C TYR A 73 -14.49 16.13 7.91
N ASP A 74 -15.27 16.78 8.77
CA ASP A 74 -16.66 17.15 8.52
C ASP A 74 -16.79 18.67 8.63
N ARG A 75 -17.66 19.25 7.80
CA ARG A 75 -17.79 20.71 7.70
C ARG A 75 -18.34 21.33 8.98
N ASP A 76 -19.17 20.59 9.68
CA ASP A 76 -19.94 21.02 10.83
C ASP A 76 -19.13 20.79 12.13
N THR A 77 -18.29 19.74 12.18
CA THR A 77 -17.50 19.38 13.37
C THR A 77 -15.99 19.63 13.25
N GLY A 78 -15.49 20.01 12.07
CA GLY A 78 -14.09 20.33 11.84
C GLY A 78 -13.22 19.09 11.53
N VAL A 79 -11.94 19.16 11.91
CA VAL A 79 -10.98 18.06 11.74
C VAL A 79 -11.00 17.16 12.97
N GLN A 80 -10.94 15.86 12.75
CA GLN A 80 -10.75 14.83 13.76
C GLN A 80 -9.57 13.95 13.39
N ASP A 81 -8.69 13.69 14.35
CA ASP A 81 -7.51 12.86 14.15
C ASP A 81 -7.88 11.38 14.31
N ILE A 82 -7.42 10.53 13.41
CA ILE A 82 -7.65 9.09 13.45
C ILE A 82 -6.36 8.41 13.90
N GLU A 83 -6.46 7.62 14.96
CA GLU A 83 -5.40 6.69 15.37
C GLU A 83 -5.70 5.30 14.81
N THR A 84 -4.66 4.66 14.28
CA THR A 84 -4.73 3.35 13.66
C THR A 84 -3.86 2.33 14.39
N ASP A 85 -4.19 1.05 14.24
CA ASP A 85 -3.29 -0.04 14.64
C ASP A 85 -2.11 -0.20 13.66
N HIS A 86 -1.24 -1.18 13.91
CA HIS A 86 -0.08 -1.45 13.05
C HIS A 86 -0.44 -1.93 11.64
N LEU A 87 -1.70 -2.26 11.37
CA LEU A 87 -2.21 -2.61 10.04
C LEU A 87 -2.83 -1.40 9.33
N GLY A 88 -2.95 -0.25 9.98
CA GLY A 88 -3.67 0.93 9.48
C GLY A 88 -5.20 0.85 9.68
N THR A 89 -5.68 -0.02 10.58
CA THR A 89 -7.10 -0.12 10.94
C THR A 89 -7.44 0.99 11.94
N PRO A 90 -8.47 1.83 11.72
CA PRO A 90 -8.87 2.84 12.70
C PRO A 90 -9.32 2.21 14.02
N ILE A 91 -8.71 2.63 15.13
CA ILE A 91 -9.04 2.15 16.49
C ILE A 91 -9.62 3.26 17.37
N SER A 92 -9.32 4.52 17.08
CA SER A 92 -9.81 5.67 17.84
C SER A 92 -9.87 6.93 16.96
N VAL A 93 -10.81 7.82 17.29
CA VAL A 93 -10.95 9.14 16.67
C VAL A 93 -10.99 10.19 17.77
N TYR A 94 -10.22 11.26 17.61
CA TYR A 94 -10.10 12.35 18.56
C TYR A 94 -10.47 13.68 17.91
N GLN A 95 -11.08 14.58 18.69
CA GLN A 95 -11.25 15.95 18.26
C GLN A 95 -9.89 16.66 18.21
N HIS A 96 -9.57 17.30 17.08
CA HIS A 96 -8.25 17.86 16.83
C HIS A 96 -7.79 18.89 17.87
N ASP A 97 -8.67 19.84 18.23
CA ASP A 97 -8.30 20.96 19.11
C ASP A 97 -8.25 20.57 20.59
N THR A 98 -9.12 19.65 21.03
CA THR A 98 -9.31 19.32 22.45
C THR A 98 -8.63 18.00 22.85
N GLY A 99 -8.37 17.11 21.88
CA GLY A 99 -7.91 15.74 22.12
C GLY A 99 -8.99 14.84 22.73
N GLU A 100 -10.25 15.30 22.80
CA GLU A 100 -11.35 14.50 23.33
C GLU A 100 -11.60 13.29 22.42
N THR A 101 -11.70 12.10 23.01
CA THR A 101 -12.07 10.89 22.26
C THR A 101 -13.53 11.00 21.81
N LEU A 102 -13.75 10.97 20.50
CA LEU A 102 -15.08 11.00 19.90
C LEU A 102 -15.61 9.59 19.62
N TRP A 103 -14.71 8.69 19.23
CA TRP A 103 -15.04 7.30 18.90
C TRP A 103 -13.89 6.36 19.25
N ALA A 104 -14.21 5.14 19.66
CA ALA A 104 -13.24 4.05 19.82
C ALA A 104 -13.85 2.71 19.40
N GLY A 105 -13.05 1.89 18.71
CA GLY A 105 -13.42 0.58 18.20
C GLY A 105 -12.53 -0.53 18.74
N ASP A 106 -13.15 -1.59 19.27
CA ASP A 106 -12.45 -2.83 19.65
C ASP A 106 -12.69 -3.91 18.58
N PHE A 107 -11.63 -4.50 18.04
CA PHE A 107 -11.69 -5.47 16.94
C PHE A 107 -11.17 -6.87 17.33
N GLU A 108 -11.72 -7.90 16.69
CA GLU A 108 -11.17 -9.25 16.65
C GLU A 108 -10.05 -9.35 15.60
N THR A 109 -9.30 -10.44 15.61
CA THR A 109 -8.13 -10.67 14.73
C THR A 109 -8.45 -10.58 13.23
N TYR A 110 -9.69 -10.85 12.85
CA TYR A 110 -10.17 -10.78 11.46
C TYR A 110 -11.00 -9.51 11.18
N GLY A 111 -10.82 -8.45 11.98
CA GLY A 111 -11.41 -7.14 11.73
C GLY A 111 -12.90 -7.05 12.11
N LYS A 112 -13.49 -8.12 12.66
CA LYS A 112 -14.83 -8.05 13.22
C LYS A 112 -14.83 -7.16 14.45
N ARG A 113 -15.71 -6.16 14.46
CA ARG A 113 -15.86 -5.26 15.60
C ARG A 113 -16.61 -5.96 16.74
N LYS A 114 -16.04 -5.95 17.94
CA LYS A 114 -16.61 -6.58 19.15
C LYS A 114 -17.69 -5.73 19.78
N CYS A 115 -17.40 -4.45 19.95
CA CYS A 115 -18.28 -3.48 20.59
C CYS A 115 -17.97 -2.07 20.07
N GLN A 116 -19.01 -1.27 19.90
CA GLN A 116 -18.89 0.17 19.67
C GLN A 116 -18.92 0.85 21.05
N LYS A 117 -17.81 1.47 21.43
CA LYS A 117 -17.80 2.39 22.57
C LYS A 117 -17.87 3.80 21.99
N ALA A 118 -19.07 4.38 21.96
CA ALA A 118 -19.15 5.83 21.87
C ALA A 118 -18.53 6.37 23.17
N ALA A 119 -17.44 7.13 23.07
CA ALA A 119 -16.83 7.73 24.26
C ALA A 119 -17.82 8.66 24.97
N ASN A 120 -18.72 9.28 24.19
CA ASN A 120 -19.91 9.98 24.66
C ASN A 120 -21.17 9.18 24.29
N GLN A 121 -21.95 8.74 25.30
CA GLN A 121 -23.18 7.93 25.13
C GLN A 121 -24.30 8.62 24.31
N GLU A 122 -24.09 9.87 23.88
CA GLU A 122 -25.05 10.66 23.11
C GLU A 122 -24.94 10.47 21.59
N ASP A 123 -23.81 10.01 21.05
CA ASP A 123 -23.68 9.73 19.60
C ASP A 123 -24.27 8.36 19.23
N SER A 124 -25.59 8.30 19.29
CA SER A 124 -26.37 7.21 18.68
C SER A 124 -26.50 7.33 17.16
N SER A 125 -26.01 8.44 16.58
CA SER A 125 -26.05 8.71 15.15
C SER A 125 -24.90 8.04 14.38
N GLY A 126 -23.82 7.67 15.07
CA GLY A 126 -22.62 7.11 14.47
C GLY A 126 -21.86 8.13 13.63
N GLN A 127 -22.02 9.41 13.93
CA GLN A 127 -21.40 10.51 13.20
C GLN A 127 -19.88 10.45 13.30
N TYR A 128 -19.31 10.01 14.42
CA TYR A 128 -17.86 9.94 14.57
C TYR A 128 -17.26 8.57 14.20
N ASP A 129 -18.08 7.62 13.73
CA ASP A 129 -17.58 6.33 13.25
C ASP A 129 -16.95 6.51 11.86
N PRO A 130 -15.64 6.26 11.70
CA PRO A 130 -14.99 6.39 10.41
C PRO A 130 -15.51 5.38 9.39
N LYS A 131 -16.19 4.29 9.82
CA LYS A 131 -16.69 3.16 8.98
C LYS A 131 -15.63 2.45 8.13
N LEU A 132 -14.40 2.95 8.09
CA LEU A 132 -13.23 2.28 7.52
C LEU A 132 -12.80 1.11 8.42
N ARG A 133 -12.41 0.00 7.81
CA ARG A 133 -11.98 -1.23 8.50
C ARG A 133 -10.52 -1.50 8.16
N PHE A 134 -10.14 -2.74 7.83
CA PHE A 134 -8.80 -2.95 7.28
C PHE A 134 -8.58 -2.06 6.05
N GLN A 135 -7.32 -1.76 5.75
CA GLN A 135 -6.96 -0.90 4.62
C GLN A 135 -7.73 -1.29 3.35
N GLY A 136 -8.36 -0.31 2.70
CA GLY A 136 -9.20 -0.50 1.51
C GLY A 136 -10.66 -0.87 1.77
N GLN A 137 -11.03 -1.17 3.02
CA GLN A 137 -12.36 -1.67 3.38
C GLN A 137 -13.26 -0.58 3.96
N TYR A 138 -14.52 -0.55 3.51
CA TYR A 138 -15.60 0.25 4.07
C TYR A 138 -16.72 -0.66 4.56
N GLU A 139 -17.20 -0.45 5.78
CA GLU A 139 -18.30 -1.24 6.33
C GLU A 139 -19.64 -0.86 5.71
N ASP A 140 -20.33 -1.88 5.19
CA ASP A 140 -21.73 -1.82 4.83
C ASP A 140 -22.57 -2.32 6.01
N LYS A 141 -23.16 -1.38 6.77
CA LYS A 141 -23.84 -1.66 8.04
C LYS A 141 -25.06 -2.57 7.84
N GLU A 142 -25.70 -2.48 6.69
CA GLU A 142 -26.93 -3.19 6.34
C GLU A 142 -26.69 -4.69 6.17
N THR A 143 -25.58 -5.07 5.54
CA THR A 143 -25.20 -6.47 5.34
C THR A 143 -24.28 -6.99 6.43
N GLY A 144 -23.59 -6.09 7.15
CA GLY A 144 -22.51 -6.44 8.07
C GLY A 144 -21.23 -6.89 7.35
N LEU A 145 -21.19 -6.78 6.02
CA LEU A 145 -20.02 -7.07 5.21
C LEU A 145 -19.16 -5.82 5.05
N TYR A 146 -17.88 -6.01 4.74
CA TYR A 146 -16.99 -4.93 4.41
C TYR A 146 -16.71 -4.93 2.90
N GLN A 147 -17.04 -3.83 2.24
CA GLN A 147 -16.74 -3.64 0.82
C GLN A 147 -15.25 -3.33 0.68
N ASN A 148 -14.51 -4.17 -0.04
CA ASN A 148 -13.09 -4.03 -0.31
C ASN A 148 -12.85 -3.91 -1.82
N LEU A 149 -13.21 -2.75 -2.39
CA LEU A 149 -13.12 -2.42 -3.81
C LEU A 149 -13.68 -3.51 -4.75
N HIS A 150 -12.88 -4.53 -5.06
CA HIS A 150 -13.21 -5.62 -5.97
C HIS A 150 -13.96 -6.79 -5.33
N ARG A 151 -13.99 -6.89 -3.99
CA ARG A 151 -14.60 -8.02 -3.26
C ARG A 151 -15.36 -7.57 -2.02
N TYR A 152 -16.31 -8.40 -1.59
CA TYR A 152 -16.97 -8.25 -0.29
C TYR A 152 -16.36 -9.21 0.73
N TYR A 153 -15.94 -8.67 1.88
CA TYR A 153 -15.34 -9.39 2.99
C TYR A 153 -16.37 -9.63 4.09
N ASP A 154 -16.46 -10.87 4.55
CA ASP A 154 -17.25 -11.26 5.71
C ASP A 154 -16.34 -11.30 6.95
N PRO A 155 -16.49 -10.35 7.89
CA PRO A 155 -15.70 -10.32 9.11
C PRO A 155 -16.04 -11.45 10.09
N HIS A 156 -17.24 -12.05 10.00
CA HIS A 156 -17.60 -13.20 10.83
C HIS A 156 -16.89 -14.47 10.38
N ALA A 157 -16.73 -14.67 9.08
CA ALA A 157 -16.03 -15.81 8.51
C ALA A 157 -14.51 -15.57 8.32
N GLY A 158 -14.06 -14.31 8.38
CA GLY A 158 -12.66 -13.94 8.17
C GLY A 158 -12.19 -14.12 6.72
N ARG A 159 -13.09 -13.94 5.73
CA ARG A 159 -12.81 -14.24 4.31
C ARG A 159 -13.70 -13.47 3.34
N TYR A 160 -13.33 -13.46 2.07
CA TYR A 160 -14.20 -12.95 1.01
C TYR A 160 -15.36 -13.89 0.71
N ILE A 161 -16.50 -13.33 0.33
CA ILE A 161 -17.69 -14.08 -0.09
C ILE A 161 -17.77 -14.26 -1.61
N THR A 162 -16.94 -13.52 -2.36
CA THR A 162 -16.81 -13.61 -3.82
C THR A 162 -15.45 -14.16 -4.21
N HIS A 163 -15.40 -14.94 -5.29
CA HIS A 163 -14.15 -15.47 -5.85
C HIS A 163 -13.24 -14.33 -6.32
N ASP A 164 -11.92 -14.53 -6.17
CA ASP A 164 -10.91 -13.59 -6.65
C ASP A 164 -11.01 -13.30 -8.17
N PRO A 165 -11.21 -12.04 -8.59
CA PRO A 165 -11.28 -11.67 -10.00
C PRO A 165 -10.00 -11.98 -10.80
N ILE A 166 -8.83 -12.00 -10.15
CA ILE A 166 -7.56 -12.36 -10.80
C ILE A 166 -7.28 -13.88 -10.72
N GLY A 167 -8.21 -14.66 -10.16
CA GLY A 167 -8.13 -16.11 -10.08
C GLY A 167 -6.90 -16.60 -9.30
N LEU A 168 -6.22 -17.62 -9.83
CA LEU A 168 -5.08 -18.25 -9.14
C LEU A 168 -3.86 -17.34 -8.97
N TYR A 169 -3.83 -16.18 -9.63
CA TYR A 169 -2.79 -15.17 -9.41
C TYR A 169 -2.89 -14.53 -8.01
N GLY A 170 -4.09 -14.49 -7.41
CA GLY A 170 -4.31 -14.04 -6.03
C GLY A 170 -3.99 -15.10 -4.97
N GLY A 171 -3.76 -16.35 -5.38
CA GLY A 171 -3.45 -17.47 -4.51
C GLY A 171 -4.29 -18.72 -4.81
N LEU A 172 -3.97 -19.82 -4.12
CA LEU A 172 -4.69 -21.09 -4.30
C LEU A 172 -6.11 -21.06 -3.72
N ASN A 173 -6.35 -20.25 -2.69
CA ASN A 173 -7.66 -20.10 -2.08
C ASN A 173 -8.30 -18.79 -2.53
N ALA A 174 -9.22 -18.88 -3.49
CA ALA A 174 -9.87 -17.72 -4.11
C ALA A 174 -10.77 -16.89 -3.19
N TYR A 175 -11.05 -17.37 -1.97
CA TYR A 175 -11.86 -16.67 -0.97
C TYR A 175 -11.02 -16.12 0.19
N GLN A 176 -9.72 -16.41 0.24
CA GLN A 176 -8.86 -16.00 1.36
C GLN A 176 -8.69 -14.49 1.41
N TYR A 177 -8.77 -13.90 2.62
CA TYR A 177 -8.39 -12.50 2.84
C TYR A 177 -6.89 -12.32 2.73
N CYS A 178 -6.14 -12.87 3.69
CA CYS A 178 -4.70 -13.01 3.59
C CYS A 178 -4.17 -14.23 4.36
N PRO A 179 -3.00 -14.77 3.98
CA PRO A 179 -2.33 -15.82 4.74
C PRO A 179 -1.96 -15.44 6.17
N ASN A 180 -1.50 -14.20 6.39
CA ASN A 180 -1.15 -13.69 7.72
C ASN A 180 -1.90 -12.37 8.03
N PRO A 181 -3.09 -12.42 8.65
CA PRO A 181 -3.87 -11.21 8.97
C PRO A 181 -3.27 -10.34 10.07
N VAL A 182 -2.17 -10.77 10.70
CA VAL A 182 -1.47 -10.00 11.72
C VAL A 182 -0.42 -9.06 11.12
N GLU A 183 0.07 -9.35 9.91
CA GLU A 183 1.14 -8.54 9.27
C GLU A 183 0.79 -8.11 7.84
N TRP A 184 -0.21 -8.75 7.21
CA TRP A 184 -0.53 -8.55 5.80
C TRP A 184 -1.93 -7.98 5.65
N ILE A 185 -2.05 -7.09 4.68
CA ILE A 185 -3.28 -6.42 4.28
C ILE A 185 -3.57 -6.69 2.81
N ASP A 186 -4.83 -6.56 2.39
CA ASP A 186 -5.21 -6.59 0.98
C ASP A 186 -6.00 -5.32 0.62
N PRO A 187 -5.31 -4.18 0.37
CA PRO A 187 -5.97 -2.88 0.16
C PRO A 187 -6.88 -2.79 -1.05
N LEU A 188 -6.75 -3.75 -1.98
CA LEU A 188 -7.52 -3.75 -3.22
C LEU A 188 -8.55 -4.86 -3.28
N GLY A 189 -8.52 -5.82 -2.36
CA GLY A 189 -9.31 -7.02 -2.52
C GLY A 189 -8.85 -7.88 -3.70
N LEU A 190 -7.54 -7.97 -3.98
CA LEU A 190 -6.99 -8.76 -5.10
C LEU A 190 -5.75 -9.57 -4.72
N SER A 191 -4.85 -9.01 -3.91
CA SER A 191 -3.63 -9.70 -3.49
C SER A 191 -3.07 -9.07 -2.24
N CYS A 192 -2.68 -9.91 -1.29
CA CYS A 192 -2.14 -9.47 -0.02
C CYS A 192 -0.74 -8.88 -0.21
N LYS A 193 -0.45 -7.85 0.57
CA LYS A 193 0.87 -7.23 0.68
C LYS A 193 1.23 -7.15 2.17
N ASP A 194 2.52 -7.20 2.46
CA ASP A 194 3.03 -6.83 3.78
C ASP A 194 2.54 -5.42 4.13
N CYS A 195 2.15 -5.19 5.39
CA CYS A 195 1.78 -3.85 5.86
C CYS A 195 2.90 -2.85 5.62
N PRO A 196 2.59 -1.64 5.15
CA PRO A 196 3.55 -0.56 5.05
C PRO A 196 3.78 0.02 6.45
N ASP A 197 4.43 -0.72 7.35
CA ASP A 197 5.38 -0.11 8.28
C ASP A 197 6.35 -1.10 8.95
N THR A 198 7.61 -0.66 9.04
CA THR A 198 8.80 -1.26 9.69
C THR A 198 9.67 -2.29 8.96
N LYS A 199 9.42 -2.67 7.70
CA LYS A 199 10.55 -3.14 6.87
C LYS A 199 11.17 -1.91 6.26
N SER A 200 12.40 -1.57 6.69
CA SER A 200 13.19 -0.49 6.09
C SER A 200 12.99 -0.52 4.59
N GLU A 201 12.45 0.55 3.98
CA GLU A 201 12.36 0.63 2.52
C GLU A 201 13.70 0.17 1.96
N LYS A 202 13.67 -0.81 1.04
CA LYS A 202 14.88 -1.32 0.43
C LYS A 202 15.65 -0.12 -0.12
N ASN A 203 16.82 0.11 0.45
CA ASN A 203 17.63 1.29 0.21
C ASN A 203 19.10 0.91 0.17
N LYS A 204 19.96 1.89 -0.10
CA LYS A 204 21.41 1.73 -0.25
C LYS A 204 22.13 1.02 0.91
N LYS A 205 21.55 0.98 2.12
CA LYS A 205 22.12 0.31 3.29
C LYS A 205 21.66 -1.14 3.47
N THR A 206 20.63 -1.57 2.72
CA THR A 206 20.07 -2.92 2.84
C THR A 206 20.76 -3.91 1.90
N THR A 207 20.77 -5.19 2.28
CA THR A 207 21.47 -6.25 1.55
C THR A 207 20.56 -7.45 1.35
N TYR A 208 20.55 -8.00 0.13
CA TYR A 208 19.91 -9.27 -0.20
C TYR A 208 20.98 -10.36 -0.31
N TRP A 209 20.77 -11.47 0.37
CA TRP A 209 21.68 -12.62 0.34
C TRP A 209 21.11 -13.70 -0.59
N ALA A 210 21.65 -13.80 -1.80
CA ALA A 210 21.22 -14.78 -2.78
C ALA A 210 21.95 -16.11 -2.61
N GLU A 211 21.30 -17.20 -3.01
CA GLU A 211 21.95 -18.53 -3.09
C GLU A 211 22.94 -18.64 -4.25
N SER A 212 22.84 -17.75 -5.24
CA SER A 212 23.73 -17.73 -6.40
C SER A 212 23.73 -16.38 -7.10
N ARG A 213 24.77 -16.13 -7.91
CA ARG A 213 24.86 -14.95 -8.79
C ARG A 213 23.63 -14.79 -9.68
N ARG A 214 23.09 -15.90 -10.18
CA ARG A 214 21.91 -15.89 -11.05
C ARG A 214 20.66 -15.48 -10.29
N ASP A 215 20.54 -15.90 -9.04
CA ASP A 215 19.41 -15.51 -8.19
C ASP A 215 19.50 -14.03 -7.80
N ALA A 216 20.66 -13.55 -7.36
CA ALA A 216 20.89 -12.12 -7.08
C ALA A 216 20.51 -11.24 -8.27
N PHE A 217 20.96 -11.60 -9.47
CA PHE A 217 20.66 -10.85 -10.69
C PHE A 217 19.16 -10.88 -11.03
N ARG A 218 18.49 -12.02 -10.85
CA ARG A 218 17.04 -12.14 -11.08
C ARG A 218 16.24 -11.32 -10.07
N GLN A 219 16.63 -11.34 -8.80
CA GLN A 219 15.97 -10.55 -7.77
C GLN A 219 16.14 -9.05 -8.03
N ALA A 220 17.34 -8.60 -8.39
CA ALA A 220 17.59 -7.21 -8.78
C ALA A 220 16.70 -6.77 -9.95
N LYS A 221 16.52 -7.62 -10.98
CA LYS A 221 15.58 -7.35 -12.08
C LYS A 221 14.12 -7.26 -11.60
N ARG A 222 13.68 -8.15 -10.71
CA ARG A 222 12.31 -8.15 -10.16
C ARG A 222 12.05 -6.86 -9.40
N ASP A 223 12.92 -6.52 -8.46
CA ASP A 223 12.78 -5.33 -7.61
C ASP A 223 12.80 -4.02 -8.44
N ALA A 224 13.59 -3.98 -9.51
CA ALA A 224 13.64 -2.84 -10.43
C ALA A 224 12.52 -2.81 -11.49
N ASN A 225 11.59 -3.76 -11.47
CA ASN A 225 10.53 -3.93 -12.48
C ASN A 225 11.07 -4.07 -13.92
N ILE A 226 12.13 -4.84 -14.11
CA ILE A 226 12.74 -5.13 -15.41
C ILE A 226 12.15 -6.44 -15.95
N GLY A 227 11.73 -6.45 -17.22
CA GLY A 227 11.18 -7.64 -17.85
C GLY A 227 12.15 -8.84 -17.79
N ALA A 228 11.66 -9.99 -17.30
CA ALA A 228 12.49 -11.17 -17.08
C ALA A 228 13.27 -11.61 -18.35
N GLY A 229 12.63 -11.51 -19.52
CA GLY A 229 13.21 -11.85 -20.83
C GLY A 229 14.03 -10.74 -21.51
N GLN A 230 14.07 -9.52 -20.96
CA GLN A 230 14.84 -8.43 -21.56
C GLN A 230 16.32 -8.75 -21.51
N LYS A 231 16.99 -8.64 -22.67
CA LYS A 231 18.44 -8.73 -22.79
C LYS A 231 19.05 -7.34 -22.55
N PRO A 232 20.08 -7.23 -21.71
CA PRO A 232 20.76 -5.96 -21.49
C PRO A 232 21.71 -5.61 -22.64
N LEU A 233 21.99 -4.32 -22.78
CA LEU A 233 23.27 -3.87 -23.32
C LEU A 233 24.32 -4.02 -22.21
N VAL A 234 25.50 -4.55 -22.54
CA VAL A 234 26.56 -4.84 -21.56
C VAL A 234 27.78 -4.00 -21.87
N GLU A 235 28.24 -3.24 -20.89
CA GLU A 235 29.44 -2.41 -20.97
C GLU A 235 30.42 -2.75 -19.83
N HIS A 236 31.71 -2.49 -20.07
CA HIS A 236 32.76 -2.61 -19.06
C HIS A 236 33.23 -1.21 -18.70
N VAL A 237 33.18 -0.89 -17.41
CA VAL A 237 33.52 0.43 -16.89
C VAL A 237 34.55 0.29 -15.79
N ASP A 238 35.38 1.31 -15.61
CA ASP A 238 36.29 1.36 -14.46
C ASP A 238 35.45 1.53 -13.19
N LEU A 239 35.71 0.68 -12.20
CA LEU A 239 35.06 0.74 -10.91
C LEU A 239 35.52 2.01 -10.18
N LEU A 240 34.58 2.87 -9.80
CA LEU A 240 34.84 4.09 -9.07
C LEU A 240 34.41 3.96 -7.60
N ASP A 241 35.12 4.64 -6.71
CA ASP A 241 34.72 4.76 -5.32
C ASP A 241 33.61 5.83 -5.13
N GLY A 242 33.12 5.98 -3.90
CA GLY A 242 32.08 6.95 -3.55
C GLY A 242 32.45 8.42 -3.80
N TYR A 243 33.71 8.72 -4.14
CA TYR A 243 34.22 10.04 -4.50
C TYR A 243 34.58 10.15 -5.99
N GLY A 244 34.26 9.13 -6.80
CA GLY A 244 34.51 9.11 -8.24
C GLY A 244 35.95 8.72 -8.63
N LYS A 245 36.78 8.23 -7.70
CA LYS A 245 38.15 7.81 -7.98
C LYS A 245 38.20 6.33 -8.39
N LYS A 246 38.99 5.99 -9.41
CA LYS A 246 39.19 4.59 -9.85
C LYS A 246 39.71 3.73 -8.69
N VAL A 247 39.05 2.59 -8.47
CA VAL A 247 39.48 1.54 -7.56
C VAL A 247 40.56 0.72 -8.28
N LEU A 248 41.70 0.55 -7.63
CA LEU A 248 42.85 -0.17 -8.19
C LEU A 248 42.97 -1.56 -7.55
N ASP A 249 43.47 -2.52 -8.31
CA ASP A 249 43.84 -3.86 -7.83
C ASP A 249 45.21 -3.87 -7.14
N ASP A 250 45.64 -5.05 -6.68
CA ASP A 250 46.95 -5.25 -6.03
C ASP A 250 48.15 -4.96 -6.95
N GLN A 251 47.93 -4.80 -8.25
CA GLN A 251 48.93 -4.45 -9.26
C GLN A 251 48.88 -2.96 -9.66
N GLY A 252 47.96 -2.18 -9.08
CA GLY A 252 47.78 -0.76 -9.37
C GLY A 252 46.98 -0.47 -10.65
N LEU A 253 46.31 -1.46 -11.23
CA LEU A 253 45.46 -1.30 -12.41
C LEU A 253 44.00 -1.05 -12.00
N PRO A 254 43.23 -0.25 -12.76
CA PRO A 254 41.80 -0.05 -12.52
C PRO A 254 41.03 -1.37 -12.56
N VAL A 255 40.26 -1.63 -11.51
CA VAL A 255 39.33 -2.76 -11.47
C VAL A 255 38.17 -2.46 -12.42
N GLN A 256 37.84 -3.40 -13.31
CA GLN A 256 36.70 -3.25 -14.21
C GLN A 256 35.43 -3.87 -13.61
N ALA A 257 34.34 -3.11 -13.65
CA ALA A 257 32.98 -3.55 -13.36
C ALA A 257 32.20 -3.79 -14.65
N ARG A 258 31.17 -4.64 -14.57
CA ARG A 258 30.24 -4.87 -15.68
C ARG A 258 28.93 -4.16 -15.41
N GLU A 259 28.46 -3.38 -16.38
CA GLU A 259 27.16 -2.72 -16.32
C GLU A 259 26.18 -3.37 -17.29
N TYR A 260 25.00 -3.69 -16.76
CA TYR A 260 23.89 -4.23 -17.54
C TYR A 260 22.80 -3.16 -17.62
N HIS A 261 22.62 -2.61 -18.81
CA HIS A 261 21.67 -1.53 -19.07
C HIS A 261 20.32 -2.11 -19.50
N PHE A 262 19.25 -1.64 -18.85
CA PHE A 262 17.88 -2.04 -19.09
C PHE A 262 16.96 -0.81 -19.17
N LYS A 263 15.76 -1.04 -19.69
CA LYS A 263 14.60 -0.18 -19.46
C LYS A 263 13.55 -0.96 -18.68
N ASN A 264 13.08 -0.42 -17.57
CA ASN A 264 12.02 -1.05 -16.81
C ASN A 264 10.67 -0.98 -17.55
N ILE A 265 9.63 -1.61 -17.00
CA ILE A 265 8.28 -1.60 -17.60
C ILE A 265 7.67 -0.19 -17.74
N LYS A 266 8.18 0.81 -17.01
CA LYS A 266 7.76 2.22 -17.10
C LYS A 266 8.61 3.02 -18.11
N GLY A 267 9.54 2.38 -18.81
CA GLY A 267 10.44 3.02 -19.77
C GLY A 267 11.68 3.71 -19.19
N VAL A 268 11.87 3.65 -17.86
CA VAL A 268 12.99 4.30 -17.16
C VAL A 268 14.26 3.47 -17.31
N SER A 269 15.37 4.14 -17.61
CA SER A 269 16.69 3.50 -17.71
C SER A 269 17.19 3.04 -16.35
N VAL A 270 17.58 1.77 -16.26
CA VAL A 270 18.11 1.13 -15.04
C VAL A 270 19.42 0.44 -15.37
N VAL A 271 20.41 0.62 -14.51
CA VAL A 271 21.70 -0.07 -14.61
C VAL A 271 21.86 -1.01 -13.43
N ILE A 272 22.18 -2.27 -13.71
CA ILE A 272 22.66 -3.22 -12.71
C ILE A 272 24.18 -3.25 -12.88
N GLN A 273 24.92 -2.73 -11.91
CA GLN A 273 26.38 -2.74 -11.90
C GLN A 273 26.88 -3.92 -11.06
N GLU A 274 27.82 -4.68 -11.59
CA GLU A 274 28.37 -5.87 -10.96
C GLU A 274 29.76 -5.64 -10.40
N HIS A 275 29.93 -6.01 -9.12
CA HIS A 275 31.20 -5.99 -8.41
C HIS A 275 31.67 -7.43 -8.13
N SER A 276 31.96 -8.20 -9.18
CA SER A 276 32.28 -9.64 -9.07
C SER A 276 33.51 -9.97 -8.23
N LEU A 277 34.46 -9.03 -8.12
CA LEU A 277 35.73 -9.25 -7.44
C LEU A 277 35.69 -8.83 -5.96
N GLY A 278 34.58 -8.24 -5.49
CA GLY A 278 34.56 -7.51 -4.22
C GLY A 278 35.57 -6.36 -4.20
N HIS A 279 35.58 -5.55 -3.14
CA HIS A 279 36.67 -4.59 -2.93
C HIS A 279 36.98 -4.43 -1.44
N ARG A 280 38.28 -4.33 -1.09
CA ARG A 280 38.79 -4.28 0.30
C ARG A 280 38.32 -3.06 1.11
N LYS A 281 37.65 -2.08 0.51
CA LYS A 281 37.20 -0.85 1.16
C LYS A 281 35.84 -0.98 1.87
N ALA A 282 35.26 -2.18 1.94
CA ALA A 282 33.92 -2.42 2.46
C ALA A 282 33.89 -3.34 3.68
N ALA A 283 32.86 -3.17 4.51
CA ALA A 283 32.54 -4.09 5.61
C ALA A 283 31.72 -5.29 5.09
N LEU A 284 31.72 -6.40 5.83
CA LEU A 284 30.90 -7.59 5.56
C LEU A 284 29.43 -7.17 5.37
N GLY A 285 28.78 -7.63 4.28
CA GLY A 285 27.40 -7.26 3.95
C GLY A 285 27.20 -5.83 3.39
N HIS A 286 28.26 -5.04 3.23
CA HIS A 286 28.25 -3.68 2.67
C HIS A 286 29.24 -3.52 1.50
N GLY A 287 29.36 -4.57 0.68
CA GLY A 287 30.14 -4.55 -0.56
C GLY A 287 31.54 -5.17 -0.48
N LEU A 288 31.81 -5.95 0.57
CA LEU A 288 33.03 -6.77 0.66
C LEU A 288 32.91 -8.03 -0.22
N GLU A 289 31.73 -8.65 -0.23
CA GLU A 289 31.43 -9.83 -1.05
C GLU A 289 31.15 -9.44 -2.52
N PRO A 290 31.22 -10.40 -3.47
CA PRO A 290 30.66 -10.21 -4.80
C PRO A 290 29.17 -9.83 -4.73
N HIS A 291 28.81 -8.75 -5.42
CA HIS A 291 27.44 -8.25 -5.35
C HIS A 291 27.03 -7.45 -6.60
N PHE A 292 25.73 -7.21 -6.72
CA PHE A 292 25.17 -6.24 -7.68
C PHE A 292 24.60 -5.01 -6.98
N ASN A 293 24.71 -3.86 -7.64
CA ASN A 293 24.07 -2.61 -7.27
C ASN A 293 23.09 -2.18 -8.37
N VAL A 294 21.88 -1.80 -7.98
CA VAL A 294 20.89 -1.25 -8.92
C VAL A 294 20.91 0.28 -8.83
N ARG A 295 21.13 0.92 -9.99
CA ARG A 295 21.38 2.36 -10.08
C ARG A 295 20.44 3.03 -11.07
N ARG A 296 20.21 4.32 -10.84
CA ARG A 296 19.57 5.21 -11.80
C ARG A 296 20.59 5.73 -12.79
N VAL A 297 20.13 5.97 -14.02
CA VAL A 297 20.85 6.76 -15.01
C VAL A 297 20.31 8.18 -14.90
N ASP A 298 21.19 9.17 -14.83
CA ASP A 298 20.80 10.58 -14.95
C ASP A 298 20.26 10.83 -16.36
N GLU A 299 19.02 11.30 -16.46
CA GLU A 299 18.35 11.47 -17.76
C GLU A 299 18.90 12.67 -18.56
N LEU A 300 19.57 13.62 -17.90
CA LEU A 300 20.16 14.81 -18.52
C LEU A 300 21.59 14.54 -19.00
N THR A 301 22.39 13.82 -18.23
CA THR A 301 23.82 13.58 -18.55
C THR A 301 24.06 12.20 -19.14
N GLY A 302 23.15 11.24 -18.96
CA GLY A 302 23.33 9.84 -19.33
C GLY A 302 24.29 9.09 -18.39
N GLU A 303 24.75 9.72 -17.31
CA GLU A 303 25.73 9.13 -16.39
C GLU A 303 25.08 8.22 -15.34
N VAL A 304 25.77 7.14 -14.99
CA VAL A 304 25.39 6.26 -13.88
C VAL A 304 25.93 6.83 -12.58
N LEU A 305 25.03 7.37 -11.75
CA LEU A 305 25.44 7.99 -10.49
C LEU A 305 25.84 6.91 -9.47
N ASN A 306 27.14 6.81 -9.17
CA ASN A 306 27.72 5.81 -8.25
C ASN A 306 27.24 5.89 -6.80
N THR A 307 26.60 7.00 -6.42
CA THR A 307 25.99 7.14 -5.10
C THR A 307 24.48 6.92 -5.08
N SER A 308 23.85 6.80 -6.25
CA SER A 308 22.40 6.65 -6.38
C SER A 308 21.91 5.26 -5.99
N SER A 309 20.62 5.20 -5.65
CA SER A 309 19.86 3.96 -5.47
C SER A 309 18.61 4.00 -6.34
N PHE A 310 18.13 2.83 -6.75
CA PHE A 310 16.87 2.71 -7.45
C PHE A 310 15.74 2.42 -6.45
N PRO A 311 14.55 3.05 -6.54
CA PRO A 311 13.46 2.80 -5.60
C PRO A 311 13.10 1.33 -5.51
N ASN A 312 12.79 0.87 -4.30
CA ASN A 312 12.40 -0.51 -3.99
C ASN A 312 13.49 -1.57 -4.29
N THR A 313 14.76 -1.17 -4.39
CA THR A 313 15.88 -2.09 -4.60
C THR A 313 16.83 -2.09 -3.41
N HIS A 314 17.46 -3.25 -3.16
CA HIS A 314 18.50 -3.35 -2.13
C HIS A 314 19.75 -2.58 -2.57
N GLY A 315 20.49 -2.09 -1.58
CA GLY A 315 21.78 -1.44 -1.81
C GLY A 315 22.79 -2.42 -2.39
N HIS A 316 22.77 -3.67 -1.91
CA HIS A 316 23.66 -4.74 -2.35
C HIS A 316 22.88 -6.03 -2.53
N TYR A 317 23.05 -6.70 -3.67
CA TYR A 317 22.58 -8.05 -3.91
C TYR A 317 23.77 -9.00 -3.91
N ASN A 318 24.08 -9.56 -2.75
CA ASN A 318 25.24 -10.43 -2.51
C ASN A 318 25.01 -11.83 -3.09
N PHE A 319 26.09 -12.47 -3.55
CA PHE A 319 26.10 -13.83 -4.08
C PHE A 319 27.47 -14.50 -4.04
#